data_AF-A0A2V5PFS1-F1
#
_entry.id   AF-A0A2V5PFS1-F1
#
_cell.length_a   1.000
_cell.length_b   1.000
_cell.length_c   1.000
_cell.angle_alpha   90.00
_cell.angle_beta   90.00
_cell.angle_gamma   90.00
#
_symmetry.space_group_name_H-M   'P 1'
#
loop_
_entity.id
_entity.type
_entity.pdbx_description
1 polymer ?
#
loop_
_entity_poly.entity_id
_entity_poly.type
_entity_poly.pdbx_seq_one_letter_code
_entity_poly.pdbx_strand_id
1 'polypeptide(L)'
;MPLQTKVRPAQVIAAILFAFCTGLPAANWQATISKEPPGTFPELRPLHASYRFGWSGFTAATGDVHFNKPSGDKFQFDGTGRTIGFVRALWKLDVSHRAIANAQTLRPVETHQTETYRSKKIVTHLTFTNSGVTRSTTEGEGGAAGTKVRQFSLPNLFDLHSAAL
;
A
#
# COMPACT_ATOMS: atom_id res chain seq x y z
N MET A 1 -17.24 13.32 -68.99
CA MET A 1 -17.23 11.93 -68.49
C MET A 1 -16.61 11.95 -67.09
N PRO A 2 -17.39 11.94 -65.98
CA PRO A 2 -16.83 11.95 -64.64
C PRO A 2 -16.68 10.53 -64.10
N LEU A 3 -15.48 10.19 -63.60
CA LEU A 3 -15.21 8.92 -62.93
C LEU A 3 -15.64 9.03 -61.45
N GLN A 4 -16.79 8.48 -61.12
CA GLN A 4 -17.30 8.35 -59.75
C GLN A 4 -16.55 7.22 -59.04
N THR A 5 -15.60 7.57 -58.16
CA THR A 5 -14.89 6.59 -57.33
C THR A 5 -15.77 6.18 -56.15
N LYS A 6 -16.47 5.04 -56.27
CA LYS A 6 -17.23 4.43 -55.17
C LYS A 6 -16.27 3.91 -54.09
N VAL A 7 -16.10 4.65 -53.01
CA VAL A 7 -15.46 4.15 -51.78
C VAL A 7 -16.47 3.27 -51.05
N ARG A 8 -16.11 1.99 -50.83
CA ARG A 8 -16.98 1.02 -50.14
C ARG A 8 -16.91 1.25 -48.61
N PRO A 9 -18.06 1.30 -47.90
CA PRO A 9 -18.09 1.65 -46.47
C PRO A 9 -17.32 0.65 -45.58
N ALA A 10 -17.14 -0.59 -46.02
CA ALA A 10 -16.38 -1.61 -45.30
C ALA A 10 -14.87 -1.29 -45.15
N GLN A 11 -14.27 -0.56 -46.09
CA GLN A 11 -12.85 -0.19 -46.02
C GLN A 11 -12.59 0.94 -45.02
N VAL A 12 -13.58 1.79 -44.78
CA VAL A 12 -13.50 2.88 -43.79
C VAL A 12 -13.57 2.31 -42.37
N ILE A 13 -14.38 1.27 -42.15
CA ILE A 13 -14.54 0.61 -40.84
C ILE A 13 -13.25 -0.10 -40.40
N ALA A 14 -12.54 -0.77 -41.32
CA ALA A 14 -11.29 -1.45 -41.01
C ALA A 14 -10.15 -0.47 -40.65
N ALA A 15 -10.11 0.71 -41.28
CA ALA A 15 -9.12 1.75 -40.97
C ALA A 15 -9.40 2.41 -39.61
N ILE A 16 -10.67 2.59 -39.23
CA ILE A 16 -11.06 3.13 -37.92
C ILE A 16 -10.73 2.14 -36.80
N LEU A 17 -10.95 0.83 -37.01
CA LEU A 17 -10.62 -0.20 -36.01
C LEU A 17 -9.11 -0.37 -35.76
N PHE A 18 -8.27 -0.16 -36.78
CA PHE A 18 -6.80 -0.21 -36.61
C PHE A 18 -6.22 1.05 -35.94
N ALA A 19 -6.90 2.19 -36.03
CA ALA A 19 -6.47 3.44 -35.41
C ALA A 19 -6.69 3.47 -33.88
N PHE A 20 -7.52 2.57 -33.33
CA PHE A 20 -7.78 2.50 -31.88
C PHE A 20 -6.81 1.59 -31.10
N CYS A 21 -5.86 0.93 -31.78
CA CYS A 21 -4.88 0.03 -31.15
C CYS A 21 -3.52 0.69 -30.84
N THR A 22 -3.34 1.99 -31.10
CA THR A 22 -2.18 2.71 -30.57
C THR A 22 -2.44 2.94 -29.10
N GLY A 23 -1.92 2.05 -28.25
CA GLY A 23 -1.95 2.21 -26.80
C GLY A 23 -1.56 3.63 -26.45
N LEU A 24 -2.47 4.35 -25.79
CA LEU A 24 -2.14 5.61 -25.14
C LEU A 24 -0.87 5.35 -24.31
N PRO A 25 0.20 6.16 -24.44
CA PRO A 25 1.36 5.98 -23.59
C PRO A 25 0.85 6.00 -22.16
N ALA A 26 1.09 4.91 -21.42
CA ALA A 26 0.75 4.85 -20.00
C ALA A 26 1.33 6.11 -19.37
N ALA A 27 0.44 6.98 -18.88
CA ALA A 27 0.84 8.32 -18.48
C ALA A 27 1.99 8.21 -17.46
N ASN A 28 3.07 8.95 -17.70
CA ASN A 28 4.32 8.91 -16.93
C ASN A 28 4.21 9.55 -15.53
N TRP A 29 2.99 9.79 -15.05
CA TRP A 29 2.71 10.34 -13.73
C TRP A 29 3.31 9.47 -12.62
N GLN A 30 3.43 8.14 -12.83
CA GLN A 30 4.10 7.24 -11.89
C GLN A 30 5.56 7.64 -11.62
N ALA A 31 6.27 8.16 -12.63
CA ALA A 31 7.63 8.67 -12.46
C ALA A 31 7.69 9.98 -11.64
N THR A 32 6.54 10.61 -11.38
CA THR A 32 6.44 11.88 -10.66
C THR A 32 5.88 11.77 -9.23
N ILE A 33 5.44 10.60 -8.78
CA ILE A 33 4.78 10.41 -7.47
C ILE A 33 5.73 10.69 -6.30
N SER A 34 7.03 10.44 -6.45
CA SER A 34 8.00 10.71 -5.39
C SER A 34 9.25 11.33 -5.98
N LYS A 35 9.37 12.64 -5.85
CA LYS A 35 10.63 13.32 -6.14
C LYS A 35 11.68 12.90 -5.11
N GLU A 36 12.86 12.59 -5.62
CA GLU A 36 14.07 12.55 -4.83
C GLU A 36 14.92 13.76 -5.26
N PRO A 37 15.21 14.72 -4.38
CA PRO A 37 14.82 14.78 -2.96
C PRO A 37 13.32 15.09 -2.74
N PRO A 38 12.78 14.85 -1.53
CA PRO A 38 11.45 15.26 -1.11
C PRO A 38 11.20 16.74 -1.41
N GLY A 39 9.92 17.09 -1.61
CA GLY A 39 9.52 18.47 -1.87
C GLY A 39 9.90 19.44 -0.73
N THR A 40 9.68 20.73 -0.96
CA THR A 40 10.01 21.80 0.01
C THR A 40 9.02 21.92 1.18
N PHE A 41 8.20 20.90 1.41
CA PHE A 41 7.27 20.89 2.52
C PHE A 41 8.02 20.76 3.84
N PRO A 42 7.51 21.37 4.93
CA PRO A 42 8.10 21.17 6.24
C PRO A 42 8.07 19.70 6.60
N GLU A 43 9.09 19.28 7.33
CA GLU A 43 9.15 17.93 7.85
C GLU A 43 7.94 17.62 8.76
N LEU A 44 7.48 16.38 8.70
CA LEU A 44 6.35 15.91 9.48
C LEU A 44 6.70 15.94 10.96
N ARG A 45 5.81 16.52 11.75
CA ARG A 45 5.95 16.54 13.20
C ARG A 45 5.46 15.21 13.77
N PRO A 46 6.06 14.73 14.87
CA PRO A 46 5.52 13.58 15.60
C PRO A 46 4.04 13.76 15.89
N LEU A 47 3.26 12.70 15.69
CA LEU A 47 1.82 12.69 15.84
C LEU A 47 1.39 11.46 16.64
N HIS A 48 0.41 11.66 17.50
CA HIS A 48 -0.34 10.58 18.13
C HIS A 48 -1.81 10.77 17.79
N ALA A 49 -2.44 9.73 17.24
CA ALA A 49 -3.85 9.73 16.90
C ALA A 49 -4.52 8.44 17.42
N SER A 50 -5.67 8.60 18.05
CA SER A 50 -6.52 7.48 18.48
C SER A 50 -7.80 7.48 17.66
N TYR A 51 -8.17 6.31 17.16
CA TYR A 51 -9.31 6.09 16.28
C TYR A 51 -10.34 5.18 16.93
N ARG A 52 -11.61 5.43 16.64
CA ARG A 52 -12.75 4.58 16.99
C ARG A 52 -13.46 4.19 15.71
N PHE A 53 -13.51 2.89 15.44
CA PHE A 53 -14.17 2.34 14.26
C PHE A 53 -15.53 1.78 14.66
N GLY A 54 -16.57 2.10 13.90
CA GLY A 54 -17.93 1.76 14.27
C GLY A 54 -18.98 2.26 13.28
N TRP A 55 -20.22 1.88 13.51
CA TRP A 55 -21.38 2.32 12.74
C TRP A 55 -22.55 2.60 13.68
N SER A 56 -23.42 3.55 13.31
CA SER A 56 -24.67 3.84 14.03
C SER A 56 -24.51 4.03 15.55
N GLY A 57 -23.42 4.68 15.99
CA GLY A 57 -23.13 4.89 17.42
C GLY A 57 -22.48 3.71 18.14
N PHE A 58 -22.36 2.55 17.49
CA PHE A 58 -21.71 1.37 18.04
C PHE A 58 -20.21 1.36 17.72
N THR A 59 -19.35 1.33 18.75
CA THR A 59 -17.89 1.19 18.55
C THR A 59 -17.51 -0.29 18.44
N ALA A 60 -17.03 -0.69 17.27
CA ALA A 60 -16.63 -2.06 16.94
C ALA A 60 -15.14 -2.32 17.21
N ALA A 61 -14.29 -1.32 17.04
CA ALA A 61 -12.85 -1.44 17.24
C ALA A 61 -12.23 -0.09 17.64
N THR A 62 -11.02 -0.16 18.19
CA THR A 62 -10.19 1.00 18.49
C THR A 62 -8.84 0.85 17.80
N GLY A 63 -8.28 1.96 17.36
CA GLY A 63 -6.92 2.04 16.84
C GLY A 63 -6.14 3.12 17.56
N ASP A 64 -4.83 2.94 17.67
CA ASP A 64 -3.92 3.92 18.22
C ASP A 64 -2.68 3.95 17.34
N VAL A 65 -2.26 5.15 16.93
CA VAL A 65 -1.21 5.34 15.94
C VAL A 65 -0.23 6.40 16.42
N HIS A 66 1.05 6.07 16.37
CA HIS A 66 2.16 6.96 16.65
C HIS A 66 3.01 7.13 15.40
N PHE A 67 3.18 8.37 14.99
CA PHE A 67 4.18 8.75 14.04
C PHE A 67 5.31 9.48 14.78
N ASN A 68 6.55 9.04 14.56
CA ASN A 68 7.72 9.62 15.18
C ASN A 68 8.94 9.58 14.23
N LYS A 69 9.99 10.29 14.64
CA LYS A 69 11.29 10.30 13.97
C LYS A 69 12.36 9.83 14.97
N PRO A 70 12.55 8.51 15.12
CA PRO A 70 13.40 7.96 16.19
C PRO A 70 14.89 8.23 15.93
N SER A 71 15.30 8.35 14.67
CA SER A 71 16.65 8.73 14.25
C SER A 71 16.57 9.77 13.12
N GLY A 72 17.60 10.60 12.97
CA GLY A 72 17.60 11.70 12.00
C GLY A 72 17.38 11.27 10.54
N ASP A 73 17.58 9.99 10.23
CA ASP A 73 17.48 9.35 8.93
C ASP A 73 16.22 8.48 8.73
N LYS A 74 15.38 8.31 9.75
CA LYS A 74 14.22 7.41 9.69
C LYS A 74 12.95 8.04 10.23
N PHE A 75 11.89 7.85 9.48
CA PHE A 75 10.52 8.00 9.95
C PHE A 75 9.98 6.65 10.37
N GLN A 76 9.23 6.64 11.47
CA GLN A 76 8.60 5.44 12.00
C GLN A 76 7.13 5.71 12.30
N PHE A 77 6.31 4.76 11.87
CA PHE A 77 4.88 4.71 12.09
C PHE A 77 4.57 3.43 12.85
N ASP A 78 4.09 3.55 14.08
CA ASP A 78 3.57 2.43 14.86
C ASP A 78 2.06 2.55 14.95
N GLY A 79 1.36 1.43 14.84
CA GLY A 79 -0.08 1.35 14.95
C GLY A 79 -0.49 0.12 15.72
N THR A 80 -1.49 0.25 16.57
CA THR A 80 -2.20 -0.89 17.15
C THR A 80 -3.68 -0.76 16.88
N GLY A 81 -4.35 -1.90 16.76
CA GLY A 81 -5.78 -1.98 16.52
C GLY A 81 -6.36 -3.17 17.25
N ARG A 82 -7.59 -3.06 17.72
CA ARG A 82 -8.32 -4.22 18.25
C ARG A 82 -9.82 -4.06 18.12
N THR A 83 -10.47 -5.16 17.80
CA THR A 83 -11.93 -5.31 17.98
C THR A 83 -12.25 -5.31 19.47
N ILE A 84 -13.38 -4.69 19.84
CA ILE A 84 -13.85 -4.57 21.23
C ILE A 84 -15.32 -4.98 21.39
N GLY A 85 -15.76 -5.13 22.64
CA GLY A 85 -17.16 -5.37 22.99
C GLY A 85 -17.78 -6.59 22.29
N PHE A 86 -19.03 -6.42 21.84
CA PHE A 86 -19.77 -7.48 21.15
C PHE A 86 -19.12 -7.92 19.83
N VAL A 87 -18.54 -6.98 19.06
CA VAL A 87 -17.84 -7.34 17.82
C VAL A 87 -16.64 -8.21 18.11
N ARG A 88 -15.87 -7.96 19.18
CA ARG A 88 -14.78 -8.86 19.59
C ARG A 88 -15.27 -10.26 19.97
N ALA A 89 -16.45 -10.35 20.58
CA ALA A 89 -17.04 -11.65 20.92
C ALA A 89 -17.27 -12.47 19.65
N LEU A 90 -17.86 -11.87 18.61
CA LEU A 90 -18.09 -12.50 17.31
C LEU A 90 -16.79 -12.75 16.54
N TRP A 91 -15.91 -11.75 16.49
CA TRP A 91 -14.67 -11.79 15.73
C TRP A 91 -13.55 -11.08 16.49
N LYS A 92 -12.68 -11.86 17.12
CA LYS A 92 -11.45 -11.33 17.72
C LYS A 92 -10.44 -11.04 16.61
N LEU A 93 -9.94 -9.82 16.66
CA LEU A 93 -8.78 -9.35 15.92
C LEU A 93 -8.02 -8.36 16.81
N ASP A 94 -6.73 -8.61 16.99
CA ASP A 94 -5.74 -7.68 17.52
C ASP A 94 -4.67 -7.48 16.44
N VAL A 95 -4.32 -6.23 16.13
CA VAL A 95 -3.32 -5.88 15.12
C VAL A 95 -2.25 -5.00 15.75
N SER A 96 -0.99 -5.27 15.43
CA SER A 96 0.11 -4.33 15.62
C SER A 96 0.84 -4.15 14.30
N HIS A 97 1.14 -2.92 13.95
CA HIS A 97 1.79 -2.54 12.71
C HIS A 97 2.95 -1.61 13.06
N ARG A 98 4.09 -1.80 12.41
CA ARG A 98 5.22 -0.89 12.43
C ARG A 98 5.71 -0.73 11.01
N ALA A 99 5.94 0.50 10.58
CA ALA A 99 6.54 0.79 9.30
C ALA A 99 7.67 1.81 9.48
N ILE A 100 8.73 1.63 8.71
CA ILE A 100 9.91 2.49 8.69
C ILE A 100 10.09 3.01 7.27
N ALA A 101 10.34 4.31 7.15
CA ALA A 101 10.74 4.94 5.90
C ALA A 101 12.01 5.77 6.10
N ASN A 102 12.76 5.96 5.03
CA ASN A 102 13.93 6.84 5.06
C ASN A 102 13.48 8.32 5.04
N ALA A 103 13.99 9.14 5.95
CA ALA A 103 13.55 10.52 6.10
C ALA A 103 13.97 11.43 4.95
N GLN A 104 15.09 11.11 4.29
CA GLN A 104 15.64 11.91 3.19
C GLN A 104 15.00 11.60 1.84
N THR A 105 14.40 10.42 1.66
CA THR A 105 13.85 9.98 0.38
C THR A 105 12.36 9.65 0.45
N LEU A 106 11.80 9.61 1.66
CA LEU A 106 10.45 9.13 1.99
C LEU A 106 10.17 7.70 1.52
N ARG A 107 11.20 6.95 1.09
CA ARG A 107 11.01 5.59 0.60
C ARG A 107 10.77 4.63 1.76
N PRO A 108 9.83 3.67 1.59
CA PRO A 108 9.63 2.63 2.58
C PRO A 108 10.91 1.77 2.70
N VAL A 109 11.20 1.33 3.91
CA VAL A 109 12.36 0.47 4.24
C VAL A 109 11.86 -0.89 4.69
N GLU A 110 10.99 -0.90 5.69
CA GLU A 110 10.43 -2.13 6.24
C GLU A 110 9.03 -1.91 6.80
N THR A 111 8.25 -2.99 6.85
CA THR A 111 6.97 -3.01 7.53
C THR A 111 6.81 -4.34 8.26
N HIS A 112 6.45 -4.28 9.53
CA HIS A 112 6.15 -5.43 10.36
C HIS A 112 4.71 -5.34 10.86
N GLN A 113 3.88 -6.26 10.42
CA GLN A 113 2.48 -6.36 10.83
C GLN A 113 2.22 -7.69 11.48
N THR A 114 1.63 -7.68 12.66
CA THR A 114 1.11 -8.86 13.35
C THR A 114 -0.38 -8.73 13.47
N GLU A 115 -1.09 -9.76 13.02
CA GLU A 115 -2.53 -9.92 13.17
C GLU A 115 -2.79 -11.17 14.00
N THR A 116 -3.48 -11.01 15.11
CA THR A 116 -3.85 -12.08 16.02
C THR A 116 -5.35 -12.26 16.01
N TYR A 117 -5.79 -13.40 15.48
CA TYR A 117 -7.17 -13.86 15.45
C TYR A 117 -7.41 -14.87 16.58
N ARG A 118 -8.65 -15.36 16.74
CA ARG A 118 -8.93 -16.47 17.69
C ARG A 118 -8.19 -17.75 17.33
N SER A 119 -8.18 -18.10 16.05
CA SER A 119 -7.70 -19.39 15.55
C SER A 119 -6.25 -19.37 15.10
N LYS A 120 -5.67 -18.19 14.88
CA LYS A 120 -4.35 -18.05 14.28
C LYS A 120 -3.71 -16.71 14.54
N LYS A 121 -2.39 -16.69 14.38
CA LYS A 121 -1.57 -15.49 14.30
C LYS A 121 -0.92 -15.43 12.93
N ILE A 122 -0.88 -14.25 12.35
CA ILE A 122 -0.19 -13.97 11.09
C ILE A 122 0.81 -12.86 11.35
N VAL A 123 2.08 -13.12 11.07
CA VAL A 123 3.15 -12.13 11.11
C VAL A 123 3.59 -11.89 9.67
N THR A 124 3.43 -10.67 9.20
CA THR A 124 3.89 -10.23 7.89
C THR A 124 5.04 -9.26 8.05
N HIS A 125 6.15 -9.57 7.40
CA HIS A 125 7.30 -8.69 7.28
C HIS A 125 7.52 -8.34 5.81
N LEU A 126 7.55 -7.05 5.51
CA LEU A 126 7.89 -6.50 4.21
C LEU A 126 9.24 -5.82 4.31
N THR A 127 10.12 -6.11 3.36
CA THR A 127 11.37 -5.39 3.18
C THR A 127 11.38 -4.81 1.77
N PHE A 128 11.62 -3.51 1.69
CA PHE A 128 11.54 -2.75 0.45
C PHE A 128 12.95 -2.48 -0.09
N THR A 129 13.08 -2.58 -1.40
CA THR A 129 14.28 -2.19 -2.14
C THR A 129 13.86 -1.32 -3.32
N ASN A 130 14.83 -0.69 -3.99
CA ASN A 130 14.55 0.11 -5.19
C ASN A 130 13.93 -0.72 -6.33
N SER A 131 14.12 -2.04 -6.33
CA SER A 131 13.64 -2.95 -7.38
C SER A 131 12.36 -3.70 -7.03
N GLY A 132 11.89 -3.65 -5.78
CA GLY A 132 10.68 -4.33 -5.39
C GLY A 132 10.51 -4.54 -3.89
N VAL A 133 9.66 -5.50 -3.53
CA VAL A 133 9.35 -5.83 -2.14
C VAL A 133 9.45 -7.32 -1.91
N THR A 134 10.11 -7.69 -0.82
CA THR A 134 10.12 -9.05 -0.29
C THR A 134 9.12 -9.12 0.86
N ARG A 135 8.16 -10.04 0.76
CA ARG A 135 7.20 -10.34 1.82
C ARG A 135 7.50 -11.70 2.43
N SER A 136 7.71 -11.74 3.72
CA SER A 136 7.65 -12.94 4.53
C SER A 136 6.34 -12.95 5.32
N THR A 137 5.56 -14.02 5.22
CA THR A 137 4.35 -14.20 6.02
C THR A 137 4.47 -15.50 6.80
N THR A 138 4.44 -15.42 8.11
CA THR A 138 4.41 -16.55 9.04
C THR A 138 3.01 -16.69 9.59
N GLU A 139 2.38 -17.85 9.40
CA GLU A 139 1.06 -18.17 9.93
C GLU A 139 1.17 -19.29 10.98
N GLY A 140 0.54 -19.10 12.13
CA GLY A 140 0.58 -20.02 13.28
C GLY A 140 1.41 -19.49 14.45
N GLU A 141 1.50 -20.30 15.51
CA GLU A 141 2.31 -20.01 16.70
C GLU A 141 3.20 -21.21 17.05
N GLY A 142 4.41 -20.94 17.55
CA GLY A 142 5.36 -21.98 17.96
C GLY A 142 5.96 -22.79 16.80
N GLY A 143 6.42 -24.01 17.08
CA GLY A 143 7.15 -24.86 16.12
C GLY A 143 6.32 -25.37 14.93
N ALA A 144 5.00 -25.18 14.93
CA ALA A 144 4.11 -25.53 13.82
C ALA A 144 3.86 -24.34 12.85
N ALA A 145 4.44 -23.16 13.12
CA ALA A 145 4.23 -21.98 12.30
C ALA A 145 4.91 -22.15 10.91
N GLY A 146 4.14 -21.91 9.86
CA GLY A 146 4.62 -21.99 8.48
C GLY A 146 4.99 -20.61 7.94
N THR A 147 6.23 -20.45 7.45
CA THR A 147 6.68 -19.20 6.82
C THR A 147 6.67 -19.33 5.29
N LYS A 148 6.03 -18.37 4.62
CA LYS A 148 6.00 -18.25 3.16
C LYS A 148 6.66 -16.95 2.75
N VAL A 149 7.68 -17.03 1.89
CA VAL A 149 8.35 -15.87 1.32
C VAL A 149 7.88 -15.66 -0.11
N ARG A 150 7.60 -14.42 -0.48
CA ARG A 150 7.28 -14.00 -1.85
C ARG A 150 8.04 -12.73 -2.19
N GLN A 151 8.49 -12.63 -3.43
CA GLN A 151 9.11 -11.43 -3.96
C GLN A 151 8.22 -10.85 -5.05
N PHE A 152 8.09 -9.54 -5.06
CA PHE A 152 7.32 -8.81 -6.05
C PHE A 152 8.24 -7.78 -6.68
N SER A 153 8.45 -7.88 -7.99
CA SER A 153 9.17 -6.85 -8.76
C SER A 153 8.22 -5.68 -8.97
N LEU A 154 8.45 -4.62 -8.23
CA LEU A 154 7.65 -3.40 -8.23
C LEU A 154 8.64 -2.23 -8.14
N PRO A 155 9.28 -1.85 -9.27
CA PRO A 155 10.20 -0.72 -9.27
C PRO A 155 9.45 0.55 -8.87
N ASN A 156 10.09 1.39 -8.08
CA ASN A 156 9.50 2.62 -7.54
C ASN A 156 8.22 2.39 -6.72
N LEU A 157 8.19 1.32 -5.91
CA LEU A 157 7.09 1.08 -4.99
C LEU A 157 7.08 2.13 -3.88
N PHE A 158 6.17 3.09 -4.01
CA PHE A 158 5.82 4.03 -2.96
C PHE A 158 4.65 3.42 -2.20
N ASP A 159 4.93 2.82 -1.04
CA ASP A 159 3.90 2.15 -0.26
C ASP A 159 2.93 3.18 0.36
N LEU A 160 1.68 2.79 0.56
CA LEU A 160 0.63 3.65 1.13
C LEU A 160 1.01 4.16 2.53
N HIS A 161 1.81 3.42 3.31
CA HIS A 161 2.31 3.92 4.59
C HIS A 161 3.30 5.08 4.40
N SER A 162 4.12 5.07 3.34
CA SER A 162 4.96 6.22 2.99
C SER A 162 4.16 7.41 2.47
N ALA A 163 2.92 7.19 2.02
CA ALA A 163 1.97 8.26 1.71
C ALA A 163 1.19 8.75 2.95
N ALA A 164 1.21 7.99 4.05
CA ALA A 164 0.72 8.43 5.36
C ALA A 164 1.79 9.18 6.17
N LEU A 165 3.01 9.26 5.62
CA LEU A 165 4.04 10.23 6.00
C LEU A 165 3.70 11.55 5.32
#